data_AF-A0A1I7L3G7-F1
#
_entry.id   AF-A0A1I7L3G7-F1
#
_cell.length_a   1.000
_cell.length_b   1.000
_cell.length_c   1.000
_cell.angle_alpha   90.00
_cell.angle_beta   90.00
_cell.angle_gamma   90.00
#
_symmetry.space_group_name_H-M   'P 1'
#
loop_
_entity.id
_entity.type
_entity.pdbx_description
1 polymer ?
#
loop_
_entity_poly.entity_id
_entity_poly.type
_entity_poly.pdbx_seq_one_letter_code
_entity_poly.pdbx_strand_id
1 'polypeptide(L)'
;MVTAGVVPSPALDVGEQRARIERSHKIERLGIKRLGPCVWFKPDWAASSTGIPCHARSGALLTRAIPARDNEGPAMIQVGDHLPQATFRVIGPEGPIARTTDDVFKGRRVVLIGVPGAFTPSCHRNHLPGFVTHKDEILGRGVDAIAVTSVNDVFVLDAWSKASGAEGLEFLADGNADFAKAIGLEMDGTGFGLGMRSKRYSMLVEDGVVRILNVEETPSKAEASGAEALLKVL
;
A
#
# COMPACT_ATOMS: atom_id res chain seq x y z
N MET A 1 3.61 -11.96 -51.50
CA MET A 1 2.79 -13.15 -51.20
C MET A 1 3.60 -14.06 -50.28
N VAL A 2 3.46 -13.92 -48.95
CA VAL A 2 3.97 -14.88 -47.96
C VAL A 2 2.96 -14.87 -46.81
N THR A 3 2.23 -15.96 -46.64
CA THR A 3 1.21 -16.15 -45.59
C THR A 3 1.88 -16.70 -44.33
N ALA A 4 1.81 -15.97 -43.22
CA ALA A 4 2.23 -16.45 -41.90
C ALA A 4 1.12 -17.31 -41.31
N GLY A 5 1.43 -18.60 -41.06
CA GLY A 5 0.55 -19.55 -40.41
C GLY A 5 0.38 -19.26 -38.92
N VAL A 6 -0.88 -19.27 -38.47
CA VAL A 6 -1.27 -19.21 -37.06
C VAL A 6 -1.03 -20.57 -36.42
N VAL A 7 -0.26 -20.61 -35.32
CA VAL A 7 -0.09 -21.80 -34.49
C VAL A 7 -1.19 -21.80 -33.41
N PRO A 8 -2.03 -22.84 -33.28
CA PRO A 8 -3.06 -22.87 -32.26
C PRO A 8 -2.47 -23.19 -30.87
N SER A 9 -2.93 -22.48 -29.84
CA SER A 9 -2.65 -22.81 -28.43
C SER A 9 -3.28 -24.15 -28.04
N PRO A 10 -2.65 -24.95 -27.17
CA PRO A 10 -3.21 -26.23 -26.74
C PRO A 10 -4.45 -25.99 -25.86
N ALA A 11 -5.57 -26.58 -26.28
CA ALA A 11 -6.79 -26.64 -25.48
C ALA A 11 -6.52 -27.42 -24.18
N LEU A 12 -6.96 -26.86 -23.06
CA LEU A 12 -6.89 -27.51 -21.75
C LEU A 12 -7.74 -28.78 -21.74
N ASP A 13 -7.12 -29.90 -21.35
CA ASP A 13 -7.76 -31.23 -21.32
C ASP A 13 -8.83 -31.29 -20.22
N VAL A 14 -10.09 -31.33 -20.64
CA VAL A 14 -11.27 -31.44 -19.78
C VAL A 14 -11.27 -32.76 -18.96
N GLY A 15 -10.49 -33.76 -19.40
CA GLY A 15 -10.31 -35.03 -18.68
C GLY A 15 -9.59 -34.89 -17.34
N GLU A 16 -8.55 -34.06 -17.28
CA GLU A 16 -7.73 -33.88 -16.08
C GLU A 16 -8.48 -33.12 -14.96
N GLN A 17 -9.37 -32.19 -15.33
CA GLN A 17 -10.24 -31.49 -14.37
C GLN A 17 -11.31 -32.40 -13.76
N ARG A 18 -11.87 -33.34 -14.53
CA ARG A 18 -12.85 -34.31 -14.02
C ARG A 18 -12.24 -35.28 -13.01
N ALA A 19 -10.99 -35.70 -13.21
CA ALA A 19 -10.27 -36.58 -12.28
C ALA A 19 -9.92 -35.92 -10.93
N ARG A 20 -9.90 -34.59 -10.86
CA ARG A 20 -9.65 -33.82 -9.62
C ARG A 20 -10.93 -33.65 -8.79
N ILE A 21 -12.10 -33.60 -9.43
CA ILE A 21 -13.42 -33.51 -8.79
C ILE A 21 -13.83 -34.87 -8.19
N GLU A 22 -13.53 -35.98 -8.87
CA GLU A 22 -13.85 -37.32 -8.34
C GLU A 22 -12.97 -37.71 -7.14
N ARG A 23 -11.73 -37.20 -7.04
CA ARG A 23 -10.87 -37.40 -5.87
C ARG A 23 -11.33 -36.64 -4.63
N SER A 24 -11.97 -35.49 -4.81
CA SER A 24 -12.49 -34.66 -3.70
C SER A 24 -13.77 -35.24 -3.09
N HIS A 25 -14.60 -35.92 -3.88
CA HIS A 25 -15.82 -36.59 -3.38
C HIS A 25 -15.55 -37.92 -2.64
N LYS A 26 -14.33 -38.46 -2.70
CA LYS A 26 -13.95 -39.67 -1.95
C LYS A 26 -13.56 -39.38 -0.49
N ILE A 27 -13.18 -38.15 -0.17
CA ILE A 27 -12.81 -37.75 1.20
C ILE A 27 -14.06 -37.58 2.10
N GLU A 28 -15.21 -37.19 1.55
CA GLU A 28 -16.47 -37.05 2.30
C GLU A 28 -17.14 -38.38 2.69
N ARG A 29 -16.67 -39.54 2.17
CA ARG A 29 -17.16 -40.87 2.61
C ARG A 29 -16.36 -41.52 3.74
N LEU A 30 -15.30 -40.87 4.22
CA LEU A 30 -14.46 -41.39 5.31
C LEU A 30 -14.80 -40.74 6.67
N GLY A 31 -16.08 -40.69 7.05
CA GLY A 31 -16.54 -40.74 8.46
C GLY A 31 -15.87 -39.88 9.56
N ILE A 32 -15.08 -38.85 9.25
CA ILE A 32 -14.42 -38.01 10.26
C ILE A 32 -15.42 -36.96 10.73
N LYS A 33 -16.07 -37.25 11.86
CA LYS A 33 -17.00 -36.35 12.55
C LYS A 33 -16.25 -35.12 13.08
N ARG A 34 -16.74 -33.93 12.72
CA ARG A 34 -16.51 -32.69 13.49
C ARG A 34 -17.05 -32.90 14.91
N LEU A 35 -16.18 -32.75 15.91
CA LEU A 35 -16.57 -32.47 17.28
C LEU A 35 -15.98 -31.10 17.65
N GLY A 36 -16.84 -30.12 17.92
CA GLY A 36 -16.49 -28.99 18.79
C GLY A 36 -17.21 -29.18 20.13
N PRO A 37 -17.23 -28.18 21.02
CA PRO A 37 -16.30 -27.06 21.19
C PRO A 37 -15.75 -26.98 22.65
N CYS A 38 -14.86 -26.01 22.89
CA CYS A 38 -14.52 -25.41 24.20
C CYS A 38 -13.94 -26.32 25.30
N VAL A 39 -12.62 -26.21 25.52
CA VAL A 39 -12.05 -26.31 26.88
C VAL A 39 -10.96 -25.26 27.04
N TRP A 40 -11.19 -24.33 27.95
CA TRP A 40 -10.21 -23.34 28.41
C TRP A 40 -9.18 -24.05 29.29
N PHE A 41 -7.91 -23.96 28.91
CA PHE A 41 -6.78 -24.34 29.76
C PHE A 41 -6.55 -23.22 30.80
N LYS A 42 -6.85 -23.50 32.07
CA LYS A 42 -6.32 -22.72 33.21
C LYS A 42 -5.08 -23.46 33.74
N PRO A 43 -3.96 -22.78 34.02
CA PRO A 43 -2.92 -23.32 34.87
C PRO A 43 -3.26 -23.02 36.34
N ASP A 44 -3.38 -24.08 37.13
CA ASP A 44 -3.47 -24.06 38.58
C ASP A 44 -2.09 -23.72 39.19
N TRP A 45 -1.96 -22.55 39.79
CA TRP A 45 -0.98 -22.33 40.87
C TRP A 45 -1.53 -21.32 41.87
N ALA A 46 -2.32 -21.81 42.81
CA ALA A 46 -2.66 -21.09 44.03
C ALA A 46 -2.81 -22.09 45.17
N ALA A 47 -1.78 -22.18 46.01
CA ALA A 47 -1.84 -22.26 47.48
C ALA A 47 -0.60 -22.96 48.04
N SER A 48 0.28 -22.20 48.69
CA SER A 48 0.87 -22.66 49.95
C SER A 48 1.07 -21.45 50.86
N SER A 49 0.43 -21.54 52.01
CA SER A 49 0.34 -20.54 53.06
C SER A 49 1.44 -20.79 54.09
N THR A 50 2.34 -19.82 54.28
CA THR A 50 2.98 -19.58 55.59
C THR A 50 3.22 -18.08 55.73
N GLY A 51 2.64 -17.51 56.79
CA GLY A 51 2.67 -16.07 57.06
C GLY A 51 3.99 -15.58 57.63
N ILE A 52 4.34 -14.34 57.28
CA ILE A 52 5.33 -13.51 57.96
C ILE A 52 4.71 -12.11 58.12
N PRO A 53 4.80 -11.46 59.29
CA PRO A 53 4.03 -10.25 59.57
C PRO A 53 4.56 -9.04 58.79
N CYS A 54 3.60 -8.23 58.34
CA CYS A 54 3.80 -6.90 57.79
C CYS A 54 4.52 -5.99 58.80
N HIS A 55 5.70 -5.48 58.43
CA HIS A 55 6.25 -4.25 58.98
C HIS A 55 6.21 -3.19 57.91
N ALA A 56 5.30 -2.24 58.11
CA ALA A 56 5.19 -1.02 57.33
C ALA A 56 6.49 -0.21 57.42
N ARG A 57 7.10 0.07 56.27
CA ARG A 57 7.97 1.24 56.09
C ARG A 57 7.40 2.09 54.97
N SER A 58 6.86 3.22 55.39
CA SER A 58 6.42 4.32 54.57
C SER A 58 7.60 4.85 53.76
N GLY A 59 7.59 4.59 52.45
CA GLY A 59 8.47 5.22 51.47
C GLY A 59 7.61 5.67 50.31
N ALA A 60 7.36 6.98 50.23
CA ALA A 60 6.60 7.59 49.15
C ALA A 60 7.40 7.46 47.83
N LEU A 61 7.13 6.42 47.05
CA LEU A 61 7.50 6.39 45.65
C LEU A 61 6.44 7.20 44.88
N LEU A 62 6.86 8.37 44.41
CA LEU A 62 6.17 9.12 43.36
C LEU A 62 6.20 8.28 42.06
N THR A 63 5.27 7.34 41.93
CA THR A 63 4.95 6.73 40.64
C THR A 63 4.26 7.78 39.79
N ARG A 64 5.04 8.57 39.05
CA ARG A 64 4.55 9.20 37.83
C ARG A 64 4.11 8.06 36.92
N ALA A 65 2.81 7.92 36.73
CA ALA A 65 2.26 7.08 35.68
C ALA A 65 2.87 7.55 34.35
N ILE A 66 3.70 6.69 33.75
CA ILE A 66 4.05 6.82 32.34
C ILE A 66 2.73 6.54 31.61
N PRO A 67 2.14 7.49 30.86
CA PRO A 67 0.95 7.19 30.10
C PRO A 67 1.27 6.02 29.18
N ALA A 68 0.35 5.05 29.12
CA ALA A 68 0.41 3.97 28.14
C ALA A 68 0.65 4.63 26.77
N ARG A 69 1.66 4.16 26.03
CA ARG A 69 1.81 4.58 24.64
C ARG A 69 0.58 4.07 23.92
N ASP A 70 -0.28 5.00 23.53
CA ASP A 70 -1.44 4.72 22.70
C ASP A 70 -0.92 4.04 21.44
N ASN A 71 -1.36 2.79 21.25
CA ASN A 71 -1.02 1.99 20.09
C ASN A 71 -1.93 2.43 18.93
N GLU A 72 -1.90 3.72 18.62
CA GLU A 72 -2.55 4.30 17.45
C GLU A 72 -1.51 4.30 16.33
N GLY A 73 -1.86 3.71 15.18
CA GLY A 73 -1.09 3.90 13.96
C GLY A 73 -0.94 5.39 13.66
N PRO A 74 0.05 5.79 12.84
CA PRO A 74 0.25 7.21 12.52
C PRO A 74 -1.04 7.80 11.96
N ALA A 75 -1.43 8.95 12.49
CA ALA A 75 -2.57 9.71 11.97
C ALA A 75 -2.35 10.04 10.49
N MET A 76 -3.45 10.16 9.74
CA MET A 76 -3.38 10.56 8.33
C MET A 76 -2.64 11.89 8.20
N ILE A 77 -1.67 11.94 7.30
CA ILE A 77 -0.87 13.14 7.02
C ILE A 77 -1.76 14.33 6.64
N GLN A 78 -1.39 15.51 7.11
CA GLN A 78 -2.12 16.76 6.86
C GLN A 78 -1.30 17.75 6.04
N VAL A 79 -1.99 18.76 5.49
CA VAL A 79 -1.33 19.91 4.88
C VAL A 79 -0.52 20.65 5.94
N GLY A 80 0.77 20.88 5.66
CA GLY A 80 1.74 21.47 6.58
C GLY A 80 2.70 20.44 7.20
N ASP A 81 2.37 19.16 7.16
CA ASP A 81 3.22 18.11 7.71
C ASP A 81 4.41 17.80 6.80
N HIS A 82 5.51 17.35 7.40
CA HIS A 82 6.64 16.78 6.68
C HIS A 82 6.38 15.31 6.34
N LEU A 83 6.75 14.90 5.13
CA LEU A 83 6.75 13.50 4.76
C LEU A 83 7.66 12.68 5.67
N PRO A 84 7.23 11.48 6.10
CA PRO A 84 8.08 10.58 6.86
C PRO A 84 9.24 10.08 6.00
N GLN A 85 10.34 9.72 6.66
CA GLN A 85 11.42 9.01 5.98
C GLN A 85 10.97 7.60 5.61
N ALA A 86 10.96 7.32 4.31
CA ALA A 86 10.66 6.03 3.73
C ALA A 86 11.68 5.72 2.63
N THR A 87 11.74 4.45 2.23
CA THR A 87 12.61 3.99 1.13
C THR A 87 11.77 3.34 0.05
N PHE A 88 11.79 3.93 -1.13
CA PHE A 88 11.17 3.41 -2.35
C PHE A 88 12.18 2.62 -3.17
N ARG A 89 11.67 1.78 -4.07
CA ARG A 89 12.46 1.16 -5.14
C ARG A 89 12.12 1.80 -6.48
N VAL A 90 13.14 2.12 -7.27
CA VAL A 90 13.01 2.66 -8.63
C VAL A 90 13.93 1.88 -9.57
N ILE A 91 13.62 1.83 -10.87
CA ILE A 91 14.53 1.22 -11.85
C ILE A 91 15.65 2.20 -12.19
N GLY A 92 16.88 1.81 -11.87
CA GLY A 92 18.11 2.43 -12.36
C GLY A 92 18.68 1.70 -13.58
N PRO A 93 19.81 2.20 -14.13
CA PRO A 93 20.41 1.65 -15.35
C PRO A 93 20.88 0.20 -15.22
N GLU A 94 21.29 -0.22 -14.01
CA GLU A 94 21.75 -1.58 -13.72
C GLU A 94 20.71 -2.43 -12.96
N GLY A 95 19.48 -1.91 -12.79
CA GLY A 95 18.41 -2.59 -12.07
C GLY A 95 17.84 -1.76 -10.90
N PRO A 96 17.08 -2.40 -9.99
CA PRO A 96 16.43 -1.71 -8.89
C PRO A 96 17.39 -1.01 -7.94
N ILE A 97 17.18 0.29 -7.72
CA ILE A 97 17.92 1.11 -6.75
C ILE A 97 16.98 1.63 -5.66
N ALA A 98 17.53 1.91 -4.49
CA ALA A 98 16.81 2.56 -3.40
C ALA A 98 16.76 4.08 -3.60
N ARG A 99 15.61 4.68 -3.30
CA ARG A 99 15.44 6.14 -3.19
C ARG A 99 14.70 6.46 -1.91
N THR A 100 15.27 7.34 -1.10
CA THR A 100 14.66 7.81 0.14
C THR A 100 13.68 8.95 -0.13
N THR A 101 12.83 9.28 0.85
CA THR A 101 12.00 10.49 0.80
C THR A 101 12.84 11.74 0.51
N ASP A 102 14.01 11.88 1.14
CA ASP A 102 14.91 13.02 0.90
C ASP A 102 15.43 13.05 -0.53
N ASP A 103 15.80 11.90 -1.11
CA ASP A 103 16.29 11.84 -2.50
C ASP A 103 15.23 12.33 -3.50
N VAL A 104 13.95 12.16 -3.18
CA VAL A 104 12.83 12.50 -4.07
C VAL A 104 12.34 13.93 -3.82
N PHE A 105 12.18 14.36 -2.58
CA PHE A 105 11.39 15.56 -2.23
C PHE A 105 12.22 16.73 -1.69
N LYS A 106 13.46 16.51 -1.23
CA LYS A 106 14.27 17.57 -0.61
C LYS A 106 14.69 18.63 -1.64
N GLY A 107 14.47 19.90 -1.32
CA GLY A 107 14.79 21.04 -2.18
C GLY A 107 14.02 21.08 -3.50
N ARG A 108 12.96 20.27 -3.65
CA ARG A 108 12.17 20.13 -4.88
C ARG A 108 10.69 20.39 -4.61
N ARG A 109 9.98 20.85 -5.62
CA ARG A 109 8.51 20.93 -5.68
C ARG A 109 8.01 19.77 -6.53
N VAL A 110 7.44 18.75 -5.90
CA VAL A 110 7.06 17.49 -6.55
C VAL A 110 5.57 17.23 -6.36
N VAL A 111 4.90 16.89 -7.45
CA VAL A 111 3.54 16.34 -7.39
C VAL A 111 3.64 14.84 -7.18
N LEU A 112 3.11 14.32 -6.07
CA LEU A 112 3.06 12.89 -5.77
C LEU A 112 1.64 12.35 -5.94
N ILE A 113 1.52 11.24 -6.67
CA ILE A 113 0.24 10.57 -6.93
C ILE A 113 0.30 9.18 -6.30
N GLY A 114 -0.62 8.89 -5.38
CA GLY A 114 -0.79 7.56 -4.80
C GLY A 114 -1.90 6.79 -5.51
N VAL A 115 -1.64 5.54 -5.86
CA VAL A 115 -2.66 4.66 -6.46
C VAL A 115 -2.77 3.31 -5.73
N PRO A 116 -3.97 2.70 -5.70
CA PRO A 116 -4.15 1.36 -5.11
C PRO A 116 -3.42 0.22 -5.80
N GLY A 117 -3.02 0.38 -7.07
CA GLY A 117 -2.33 -0.68 -7.78
C GLY A 117 -2.16 -0.41 -9.26
N ALA A 118 -1.00 -0.78 -9.78
CA ALA A 118 -0.72 -0.86 -11.21
C ALA A 118 -1.73 -1.76 -11.94
N PHE A 119 -2.03 -1.44 -13.19
CA PHE A 119 -2.97 -2.15 -14.07
C PHE A 119 -4.43 -2.26 -13.58
N THR A 120 -4.78 -1.71 -12.42
CA THR A 120 -6.19 -1.67 -12.00
C THR A 120 -7.00 -0.69 -12.87
N PRO A 121 -8.29 -0.96 -13.17
CA PRO A 121 -8.99 -0.25 -14.24
C PRO A 121 -9.09 1.26 -14.08
N SER A 122 -9.30 1.75 -12.84
CA SER A 122 -9.41 3.19 -12.56
C SER A 122 -8.05 3.88 -12.61
N CYS A 123 -7.00 3.25 -12.05
CA CYS A 123 -5.65 3.79 -12.06
C CYS A 123 -5.09 3.88 -13.48
N HIS A 124 -5.24 2.83 -14.27
CA HIS A 124 -4.63 2.73 -15.59
C HIS A 124 -5.38 3.54 -16.67
N ARG A 125 -6.71 3.67 -16.57
CA ARG A 125 -7.51 4.34 -17.62
C ARG A 125 -7.90 5.78 -17.30
N ASN A 126 -8.03 6.14 -16.03
CA ASN A 126 -8.64 7.42 -15.66
C ASN A 126 -7.66 8.32 -14.90
N HIS A 127 -6.85 7.76 -14.00
CA HIS A 127 -6.04 8.57 -13.09
C HIS A 127 -4.67 8.90 -13.67
N LEU A 128 -3.83 7.88 -13.94
CA LEU A 128 -2.48 8.08 -14.47
C LEU A 128 -2.48 8.81 -15.83
N PRO A 129 -3.35 8.48 -16.81
CA PRO A 129 -3.34 9.15 -18.11
C PRO A 129 -3.56 10.66 -18.03
N GLY A 130 -4.39 11.14 -17.09
CA GLY A 130 -4.60 12.58 -16.91
C GLY A 130 -3.30 13.32 -16.57
N PHE A 131 -2.45 12.74 -15.71
CA PHE A 131 -1.15 13.31 -15.36
C PHE A 131 -0.14 13.22 -16.50
N VAL A 132 -0.23 12.20 -17.37
CA VAL A 132 0.59 12.10 -18.57
C VAL A 132 0.19 13.19 -19.57
N THR A 133 -1.11 13.39 -19.80
CA THR A 133 -1.63 14.42 -20.71
C THR A 133 -1.30 15.84 -20.22
N HIS A 134 -1.42 16.11 -18.92
CA HIS A 134 -1.19 17.42 -18.34
C HIS A 134 0.23 17.64 -17.80
N LYS A 135 1.17 16.72 -18.09
CA LYS A 135 2.53 16.74 -17.56
C LYS A 135 3.21 18.10 -17.77
N ASP A 136 3.26 18.58 -19.01
CA ASP A 136 3.96 19.81 -19.35
C ASP A 136 3.31 21.05 -18.71
N GLU A 137 1.98 21.04 -18.57
CA GLU A 137 1.25 22.10 -17.88
C GLU A 137 1.59 22.14 -16.38
N ILE A 138 1.60 20.98 -15.73
CA ILE A 138 1.96 20.84 -14.30
C ILE A 138 3.40 21.32 -14.08
N LEU A 139 4.35 20.85 -14.90
CA LEU A 139 5.75 21.27 -14.80
C LEU A 139 5.90 22.77 -15.08
N GLY A 140 5.12 23.32 -16.02
CA GLY A 140 5.06 24.74 -16.33
C GLY A 140 4.57 25.63 -15.18
N ARG A 141 3.93 25.07 -14.14
CA ARG A 141 3.56 25.78 -12.90
C ARG A 141 4.72 25.88 -11.90
N GLY A 142 5.93 25.51 -12.29
CA GLY A 142 7.11 25.48 -11.41
C GLY A 142 7.18 24.24 -10.53
N VAL A 143 6.62 23.11 -11.00
CA VAL A 143 6.80 21.79 -10.40
C VAL A 143 8.01 21.14 -11.06
N ASP A 144 8.93 20.61 -10.27
CA ASP A 144 10.18 20.01 -10.77
C ASP A 144 9.97 18.60 -11.32
N ALA A 145 9.04 17.84 -10.72
CA ALA A 145 8.72 16.48 -11.15
C ALA A 145 7.33 16.02 -10.73
N ILE A 146 6.85 14.98 -11.43
CA ILE A 146 5.64 14.25 -11.09
C ILE A 146 6.06 12.82 -10.74
N ALA A 147 5.74 12.39 -9.52
CA ALA A 147 6.03 11.07 -9.00
C ALA A 147 4.74 10.26 -8.79
N VAL A 148 4.83 8.95 -9.00
CA VAL A 148 3.72 8.00 -8.84
C VAL A 148 4.16 6.92 -7.86
N THR A 149 3.39 6.68 -6.80
CA THR A 149 3.64 5.62 -5.84
C THR A 149 2.48 4.62 -5.75
N SER A 150 2.81 3.36 -5.52
CA SER A 150 1.88 2.25 -5.39
C SER A 150 2.49 1.13 -4.57
N VAL A 151 1.63 0.34 -3.94
CA VAL A 151 2.00 -0.92 -3.26
C VAL A 151 2.11 -2.04 -4.29
N ASN A 152 3.14 -1.92 -5.11
CA ASN A 152 3.60 -2.91 -6.07
C ASN A 152 5.12 -2.99 -6.00
N ASP A 153 5.71 -4.09 -6.45
CA ASP A 153 7.14 -4.15 -6.67
C ASP A 153 7.57 -3.26 -7.86
N VAL A 154 8.87 -2.98 -7.89
CA VAL A 154 9.49 -2.08 -8.86
C VAL A 154 9.39 -2.59 -10.31
N PHE A 155 9.37 -3.90 -10.52
CA PHE A 155 9.31 -4.48 -11.87
C PHE A 155 7.93 -4.30 -12.46
N VAL A 156 6.88 -4.47 -11.65
CA VAL A 156 5.50 -4.20 -12.05
C VAL A 156 5.30 -2.71 -12.36
N LEU A 157 5.85 -1.80 -11.54
CA LEU A 157 5.73 -0.37 -11.81
C LEU A 157 6.48 0.07 -13.07
N ASP A 158 7.65 -0.48 -13.33
CA ASP A 158 8.39 -0.21 -14.57
C ASP A 158 7.63 -0.67 -15.81
N ALA A 159 7.09 -1.90 -15.78
CA ALA A 159 6.25 -2.41 -16.86
C ALA A 159 4.99 -1.56 -17.04
N TRP A 160 4.38 -1.10 -15.95
CA TRP A 160 3.17 -0.26 -16.00
C TRP A 160 3.44 1.14 -16.54
N SER A 161 4.57 1.74 -16.17
CA SER A 161 5.02 3.03 -16.70
C SER A 161 5.15 2.99 -18.23
N LYS A 162 5.86 1.98 -18.73
CA LYS A 162 6.04 1.73 -20.17
C LYS A 162 4.72 1.47 -20.88
N ALA A 163 3.87 0.62 -20.31
CA ALA A 163 2.56 0.30 -20.89
C ALA A 163 1.59 1.49 -20.90
N SER A 164 1.79 2.48 -20.03
CA SER A 164 0.93 3.66 -19.91
C SER A 164 1.47 4.89 -20.65
N GLY A 165 2.62 4.79 -21.32
CA GLY A 165 3.27 5.93 -21.98
C GLY A 165 3.66 7.04 -20.99
N ALA A 166 3.90 6.70 -19.72
CA ALA A 166 4.15 7.67 -18.65
C ALA A 166 5.61 8.12 -18.59
N GLU A 167 6.21 8.34 -19.75
CA GLU A 167 7.63 8.66 -19.89
C GLU A 167 7.94 10.02 -19.23
N GLY A 168 8.94 10.02 -18.35
CA GLY A 168 9.35 11.19 -17.57
C GLY A 168 8.47 11.49 -16.34
N LEU A 169 7.62 10.56 -15.92
CA LEU A 169 7.12 10.49 -14.54
C LEU A 169 8.03 9.56 -13.72
N GLU A 170 8.23 9.88 -12.44
CA GLU A 170 9.06 9.08 -11.52
C GLU A 170 8.19 8.02 -10.82
N PHE A 171 8.42 6.73 -11.07
CA PHE A 171 7.67 5.66 -10.42
C PHE A 171 8.40 5.14 -9.18
N LEU A 172 7.75 5.29 -8.01
CA LEU A 172 8.26 4.98 -6.68
C LEU A 172 7.54 3.75 -6.12
N ALA A 173 8.20 2.59 -6.17
CA ALA A 173 7.63 1.36 -5.65
C ALA A 173 7.69 1.31 -4.11
N ASP A 174 6.52 1.26 -3.49
CA ASP A 174 6.32 1.06 -2.04
C ASP A 174 5.82 -0.38 -1.79
N GLY A 175 6.63 -1.37 -2.18
CA GLY A 175 6.21 -2.78 -2.22
C GLY A 175 5.72 -3.36 -0.88
N ASN A 176 6.13 -2.78 0.24
CA ASN A 176 5.75 -3.21 1.60
C ASN A 176 4.63 -2.36 2.22
N ALA A 177 4.14 -1.35 1.51
CA ALA A 177 3.25 -0.31 2.02
C ALA A 177 3.85 0.48 3.21
N ASP A 178 5.18 0.58 3.29
CA ASP A 178 5.85 1.22 4.43
C ASP A 178 5.58 2.73 4.41
N PHE A 179 5.64 3.35 3.22
CA PHE A 179 5.30 4.75 3.06
C PHE A 179 3.80 4.98 3.23
N ALA A 180 2.96 4.19 2.58
CA ALA A 180 1.50 4.32 2.67
C ALA A 180 0.99 4.23 4.12
N LYS A 181 1.52 3.29 4.91
CA LYS A 181 1.23 3.20 6.35
C LYS A 181 1.76 4.39 7.13
N ALA A 182 2.99 4.82 6.85
CA ALA A 182 3.61 5.92 7.60
C ALA A 182 2.85 7.26 7.47
N ILE A 183 2.13 7.46 6.37
CA ILE A 183 1.30 8.65 6.12
C ILE A 183 -0.18 8.44 6.43
N GLY A 184 -0.59 7.28 6.95
CA GLY A 184 -2.00 6.94 7.24
C GLY A 184 -2.91 6.89 6.00
N LEU A 185 -2.32 6.63 4.82
CA LEU A 185 -3.03 6.50 3.54
C LEU A 185 -3.02 5.05 3.04
N GLU A 186 -2.85 4.07 3.92
CA GLU A 186 -3.07 2.67 3.60
C GLU A 186 -4.58 2.33 3.50
N MET A 187 -4.90 1.31 2.71
CA MET A 187 -6.26 0.77 2.58
C MET A 187 -6.23 -0.75 2.53
N ASP A 188 -7.21 -1.39 3.17
CA ASP A 188 -7.38 -2.83 3.07
C ASP A 188 -8.15 -3.20 1.79
N GLY A 189 -7.44 -3.83 0.85
CA GLY A 189 -7.98 -4.38 -0.39
C GLY A 189 -8.18 -5.91 -0.36
N THR A 190 -8.11 -6.56 0.79
CA THR A 190 -8.25 -8.02 0.92
C THR A 190 -9.59 -8.55 0.39
N GLY A 191 -10.68 -7.79 0.55
CA GLY A 191 -11.99 -8.13 -0.02
C GLY A 191 -12.01 -8.25 -1.55
N PHE A 192 -11.01 -7.67 -2.23
CA PHE A 192 -10.80 -7.76 -3.69
C PHE A 192 -9.61 -8.65 -4.06
N GLY A 193 -9.02 -9.37 -3.10
CA GLY A 193 -7.82 -10.19 -3.31
C GLY A 193 -6.53 -9.39 -3.52
N LEU A 194 -6.48 -8.13 -3.11
CA LEU A 194 -5.35 -7.23 -3.35
C LEU A 194 -4.38 -7.10 -2.16
N GLY A 195 -4.82 -7.45 -0.95
CA GLY A 195 -4.07 -7.22 0.28
C GLY A 195 -4.04 -5.75 0.69
N MET A 196 -3.05 -5.36 1.48
CA MET A 196 -2.84 -3.96 1.88
C MET A 196 -2.38 -3.13 0.67
N ARG A 197 -3.00 -1.97 0.44
CA ARG A 197 -2.70 -1.04 -0.67
C ARG A 197 -2.62 0.40 -0.19
N SER A 198 -2.27 1.30 -1.10
CA SER A 198 -2.35 2.74 -0.87
C SER A 198 -3.73 3.26 -1.30
N LYS A 199 -4.28 4.23 -0.57
CA LYS A 199 -5.45 5.01 -1.02
C LYS A 199 -5.09 5.77 -2.29
N ARG A 200 -6.13 6.19 -3.03
CA ARG A 200 -5.92 7.10 -4.15
C ARG A 200 -5.84 8.53 -3.64
N TYR A 201 -4.76 9.22 -4.00
CA TYR A 201 -4.58 10.62 -3.67
C TYR A 201 -3.65 11.31 -4.68
N SER A 202 -3.69 12.64 -4.68
CA SER A 202 -2.62 13.48 -5.21
C SER A 202 -2.21 14.49 -4.14
N MET A 203 -0.93 14.84 -4.12
CA MET A 203 -0.42 15.86 -3.21
C MET A 203 0.68 16.68 -3.89
N LEU A 204 0.78 17.95 -3.51
CA LEU A 204 1.94 18.79 -3.82
C LEU A 204 2.85 18.79 -2.60
N VAL A 205 4.12 18.46 -2.82
CA VAL A 205 5.15 18.42 -1.78
C VAL A 205 6.25 19.41 -2.14
N GLU A 206 6.58 20.30 -1.21
CA GLU A 206 7.64 21.29 -1.37
C GLU A 206 8.67 21.12 -0.27
N ASP A 207 9.91 20.75 -0.63
CA ASP A 207 10.99 20.49 0.32
C ASP A 207 10.58 19.51 1.43
N GLY A 208 9.91 18.43 1.01
CA GLY A 208 9.36 17.41 1.91
C GLY A 208 8.12 17.83 2.71
N VAL A 209 7.60 19.04 2.57
CA VAL A 209 6.38 19.52 3.25
C VAL A 209 5.16 19.38 2.35
N VAL A 210 4.08 18.79 2.86
CA VAL A 210 2.80 18.68 2.14
C VAL A 210 2.13 20.05 2.08
N ARG A 211 1.89 20.55 0.87
CA ARG A 211 1.21 21.83 0.61
C ARG A 211 -0.24 21.67 0.18
N ILE A 212 -0.51 20.60 -0.54
CA ILE A 212 -1.83 20.26 -1.07
C ILE A 212 -1.99 18.77 -0.86
N LEU A 213 -3.18 18.34 -0.40
CA LEU A 213 -3.51 16.94 -0.24
C LEU A 213 -4.95 16.70 -0.68
N ASN A 214 -5.12 15.89 -1.72
CA ASN A 214 -6.41 15.54 -2.29
C ASN A 214 -6.58 14.02 -2.20
N VAL A 215 -7.35 13.55 -1.24
CA VAL A 215 -7.61 12.11 -1.04
C VAL A 215 -8.98 11.75 -1.59
N GLU A 216 -9.09 10.63 -2.30
CA GLU A 216 -10.40 10.11 -2.71
C GLU A 216 -11.13 9.46 -1.54
N GLU A 217 -12.40 9.78 -1.35
CA GLU A 217 -13.28 9.04 -0.45
C GLU A 217 -13.58 7.63 -0.99
N THR A 218 -13.69 7.50 -2.32
CA THR A 218 -14.02 6.25 -3.00
C THR A 218 -12.83 5.74 -3.81
N PRO A 219 -12.23 4.57 -3.49
CA PRO A 219 -11.03 4.08 -4.17
C PRO A 219 -11.16 3.88 -5.69
N SER A 220 -12.38 3.64 -6.18
CA SER A 220 -12.69 3.44 -7.59
C SER A 220 -12.79 4.74 -8.40
N LYS A 221 -12.94 5.89 -7.74
CA LYS A 221 -13.01 7.21 -8.38
C LYS A 221 -11.64 7.85 -8.48
N ALA A 222 -11.51 8.83 -9.37
CA ALA A 222 -10.33 9.64 -9.61
C ALA A 222 -10.77 11.08 -9.95
N GLU A 223 -11.60 11.65 -9.08
CA GLU A 223 -12.21 12.98 -9.25
C GLU A 223 -11.40 14.03 -8.47
N ALA A 224 -11.28 13.88 -7.15
CA ALA A 224 -10.59 14.83 -6.27
C ALA A 224 -9.06 14.81 -6.47
N SER A 225 -8.53 13.62 -6.72
CA SER A 225 -7.10 13.35 -6.91
C SER A 225 -6.64 13.46 -8.37
N GLY A 226 -7.55 13.79 -9.30
CA GLY A 226 -7.26 13.93 -10.73
C GLY A 226 -6.33 15.10 -11.05
N ALA A 227 -5.71 15.06 -12.23
CA ALA A 227 -4.76 16.08 -12.68
C ALA A 227 -5.44 17.46 -12.82
N GLU A 228 -6.66 17.49 -13.35
CA GLU A 228 -7.46 18.70 -13.55
C GLU A 228 -7.90 19.33 -12.23
N ALA A 229 -8.16 18.51 -11.21
CA ALA A 229 -8.46 19.00 -9.87
C ALA A 229 -7.22 19.63 -9.23
N LEU A 230 -6.06 18.98 -9.40
CA LEU A 230 -4.79 19.49 -8.90
C LEU A 230 -4.36 20.79 -9.61
N LEU A 231 -4.52 20.88 -10.93
CA LEU A 231 -4.17 22.07 -11.71
C LEU A 231 -4.93 23.33 -11.29
N LYS A 232 -6.14 23.19 -10.74
CA LYS A 232 -6.92 24.33 -10.22
C LYS A 232 -6.35 24.93 -8.95
N VAL A 233 -5.46 24.20 -8.25
CA VAL A 233 -4.91 24.57 -6.94
C VAL A 233 -3.38 24.72 -6.95
N LEU A 234 -2.71 24.46 -8.07
CA LEU A 234 -1.25 24.59 -8.27
C LEU A 234 -0.79 26.02 -8.55
#